data_AF-M1K9B4-F1
#
_entry.id   AF-M1K9B4-F1
#
_cell.length_a   1.000
_cell.length_b   1.000
_cell.length_c   1.000
_cell.angle_alpha   90.00
_cell.angle_beta   90.00
_cell.angle_gamma   90.00
#
_symmetry.space_group_name_H-M   'P 1'
#
loop_
_entity.id
_entity.type
_entity.pdbx_description
1 polymer ?
#
loop_
_entity_poly.entity_id
_entity_poly.type
_entity_poly.pdbx_seq_one_letter_code
_entity_poly.pdbx_strand_id
1 'polypeptide(L)'
;MLEDISIRFKNISILQTPTEKISHIMGTIEELCSAVGRNEGQDKILPSIIYCIIKSSVPNIYLEVQFMAIYRRRGVEKCKEGCTHGLNIDVDCECLPSKTYCEREIGYYLTSAQAAVDFIRRMEFYDLKISEGEFHRNMMDAIELVKDI
;
A
#
# COMPACT_ATOMS: atom_id res chain seq x y z
N MET A 1 -4.86 -3.20 -17.36
CA MET A 1 -4.01 -2.16 -16.74
C MET A 1 -4.22 -2.06 -15.23
N LEU A 2 -5.35 -1.51 -14.73
CA LEU A 2 -5.61 -1.48 -13.27
C LEU A 2 -5.75 -2.87 -12.65
N GLU A 3 -6.31 -3.83 -13.39
CA GLU A 3 -6.38 -5.23 -13.00
C GLU A 3 -4.98 -5.85 -12.83
N ASP A 4 -4.06 -5.60 -13.77
CA ASP A 4 -2.67 -6.09 -13.68
C ASP A 4 -1.94 -5.52 -12.45
N ILE A 5 -2.19 -4.24 -12.14
CA ILE A 5 -1.65 -3.58 -10.95
C ILE A 5 -2.27 -4.17 -9.67
N SER A 6 -3.56 -4.51 -9.67
CA SER A 6 -4.21 -5.17 -8.53
C SER A 6 -3.62 -6.56 -8.25
N ILE A 7 -3.18 -7.29 -9.28
CA ILE A 7 -2.50 -8.58 -9.10
C ILE A 7 -1.16 -8.38 -8.38
N ARG A 8 -0.43 -7.30 -8.67
CA ARG A 8 0.82 -6.99 -7.97
C ARG A 8 0.61 -6.67 -6.50
N PHE A 9 -0.47 -5.98 -6.14
CA PHE A 9 -0.82 -5.75 -4.73
C PHE A 9 -0.90 -7.06 -3.93
N LYS A 10 -1.34 -8.16 -4.56
CA LYS A 10 -1.40 -9.49 -3.93
C LYS A 10 -0.05 -9.98 -3.39
N ASN A 11 1.06 -9.60 -4.02
CA ASN A 11 2.39 -10.05 -3.64
C ASN A 11 2.87 -9.46 -2.30
N ILE A 12 2.17 -8.49 -1.70
CA ILE A 12 2.57 -7.96 -0.40
C ILE A 12 2.59 -9.04 0.70
N SER A 13 1.71 -10.03 0.61
CA SER A 13 1.56 -11.07 1.64
C SER A 13 2.73 -12.07 1.68
N ILE A 14 3.50 -12.18 0.59
CA ILE A 14 4.67 -13.08 0.54
C ILE A 14 5.97 -12.42 1.03
N LEU A 15 6.00 -11.09 1.07
CA LEU A 15 7.14 -10.31 1.56
C LEU A 15 7.22 -10.40 3.09
N GLN A 16 8.44 -10.34 3.65
CA GLN A 16 8.66 -10.62 5.07
C GLN A 16 8.95 -9.36 5.88
N THR A 17 9.74 -8.44 5.33
CA THR A 17 10.17 -7.26 6.07
C THR A 17 9.29 -6.03 5.80
N PRO A 18 9.18 -5.09 6.76
CA PRO A 18 8.51 -3.81 6.53
C PRO A 18 9.10 -3.05 5.33
N THR A 19 10.42 -3.09 5.16
CA THR A 19 11.12 -2.40 4.07
C THR A 19 10.72 -2.95 2.70
N GLU A 20 10.71 -4.28 2.53
CA GLU A 20 10.29 -4.92 1.28
C GLU A 20 8.83 -4.58 0.95
N LYS A 21 7.94 -4.70 1.94
CA LYS A 21 6.51 -4.40 1.76
C LYS A 21 6.26 -2.93 1.40
N ILE A 22 6.98 -2.00 2.04
CA ILE A 22 6.92 -0.56 1.75
C ILE A 22 7.38 -0.30 0.33
N SER A 23 8.58 -0.78 -0.05
CA SER A 23 9.10 -0.59 -1.41
C SER A 23 8.15 -1.15 -2.46
N HIS A 24 7.55 -2.31 -2.19
CA HIS A 24 6.57 -2.93 -3.08
C HIS A 24 5.29 -2.10 -3.22
N ILE A 25 4.70 -1.64 -2.11
CA ILE A 25 3.53 -0.75 -2.16
C ILE A 25 3.85 0.52 -2.94
N MET A 26 4.99 1.16 -2.66
CA MET A 26 5.34 2.43 -3.29
C MET A 26 5.50 2.26 -4.79
N GLY A 27 6.28 1.27 -5.24
CA GLY A 27 6.41 0.97 -6.67
C GLY A 27 5.07 0.65 -7.33
N THR A 28 4.20 -0.09 -6.64
CA THR A 28 2.85 -0.41 -7.16
C THR A 28 1.97 0.84 -7.28
N ILE A 29 2.03 1.77 -6.30
CA ILE A 29 1.29 3.04 -6.37
C ILE A 29 1.88 3.97 -7.44
N GLU A 30 3.19 3.97 -7.67
CA GLU A 30 3.80 4.76 -8.75
C GLU A 30 3.38 4.28 -10.14
N GLU A 31 3.31 2.96 -10.32
CA GLU A 31 2.73 2.33 -11.52
C GLU A 31 1.27 2.74 -11.67
N LEU A 32 0.49 2.71 -10.59
CA LEU A 32 -0.89 3.17 -10.56
C LEU A 32 -1.03 4.64 -10.95
N CYS A 33 -0.22 5.53 -10.38
CA CYS A 33 -0.19 6.95 -10.74
C CYS A 33 0.18 7.16 -12.22
N SER A 34 1.10 6.35 -12.74
CA SER A 34 1.46 6.40 -14.16
C SER A 34 0.31 5.92 -15.07
N ALA A 35 -0.49 4.96 -14.61
CA ALA A 35 -1.65 4.42 -15.30
C ALA A 35 -2.87 5.36 -15.27
N VAL A 36 -3.13 6.03 -14.15
CA VAL A 36 -4.25 6.97 -13.97
C VAL A 36 -3.92 8.34 -14.58
N GLY A 37 -2.66 8.75 -14.51
CA GLY A 37 -2.17 10.05 -14.99
C GLY A 37 -1.37 10.76 -13.91
N ARG A 38 -0.10 11.07 -14.18
CA ARG A 38 0.83 11.66 -13.18
C ARG A 38 0.47 13.06 -12.69
N ASN A 39 -0.41 13.75 -13.41
CA ASN A 39 -0.88 15.09 -13.05
C ASN A 39 -2.22 15.06 -12.29
N GLU A 40 -2.76 13.88 -12.03
CA GLU A 40 -4.02 13.73 -11.33
C GLU A 40 -3.85 13.89 -9.82
N GLY A 41 -4.87 14.46 -9.18
CA GLY A 41 -4.88 14.70 -7.75
C GLY A 41 -5.24 13.47 -6.93
N GLN A 42 -5.30 13.66 -5.61
CA GLN A 42 -5.72 12.63 -4.66
C GLN A 42 -7.17 12.17 -4.87
N ASP A 43 -8.01 13.02 -5.47
CA ASP A 43 -9.39 12.73 -5.85
C ASP A 43 -9.53 11.57 -6.84
N LYS A 44 -8.50 11.31 -7.66
CA LYS A 44 -8.45 10.14 -8.56
C LYS A 44 -7.51 9.04 -8.08
N ILE A 45 -6.39 9.42 -7.45
CA ILE A 45 -5.39 8.45 -6.99
C ILE A 45 -5.95 7.58 -5.86
N LEU A 46 -6.57 8.17 -4.83
CA LEU A 46 -7.03 7.41 -3.67
C LEU A 46 -8.14 6.39 -4.03
N PRO A 47 -9.19 6.74 -4.81
CA PRO A 47 -10.16 5.74 -5.28
C PRO A 47 -9.52 4.61 -6.09
N SER A 48 -8.48 4.92 -6.88
CA SER A 48 -7.75 3.90 -7.65
C SER A 48 -6.98 2.95 -6.72
N ILE A 49 -6.37 3.45 -5.64
CA ILE A 49 -5.71 2.62 -4.62
C ILE A 49 -6.75 1.73 -3.94
N ILE A 50 -7.89 2.29 -3.54
CA ILE A 50 -9.00 1.54 -2.91
C ILE A 50 -9.45 0.40 -3.83
N TYR A 51 -9.70 0.70 -5.10
CA TYR A 51 -10.08 -0.31 -6.09
C TYR A 51 -9.04 -1.43 -6.21
N CYS A 52 -7.75 -1.08 -6.34
CA CYS A 52 -6.68 -2.07 -6.45
C CYS A 52 -6.58 -2.95 -5.20
N ILE A 53 -6.73 -2.38 -4.00
CA ILE A 53 -6.73 -3.15 -2.75
C ILE A 53 -7.91 -4.13 -2.72
N ILE A 54 -9.14 -3.67 -2.99
CA ILE A 54 -10.34 -4.53 -3.02
C ILE A 54 -10.15 -5.67 -4.03
N LYS A 55 -9.69 -5.36 -5.25
CA LYS A 55 -9.52 -6.35 -6.32
C LYS A 55 -8.37 -7.33 -6.09
N SER A 56 -7.32 -6.91 -5.39
CA SER A 56 -6.19 -7.78 -5.06
C SER A 56 -6.55 -8.90 -4.09
N SER A 57 -7.63 -8.72 -3.32
CA SER A 57 -8.09 -9.64 -2.27
C SER A 57 -6.96 -10.08 -1.33
N VAL A 58 -6.05 -9.16 -0.98
CA VAL A 58 -4.96 -9.43 -0.04
C VAL A 58 -5.54 -9.79 1.33
N PRO A 59 -5.27 -10.99 1.87
CA PRO A 59 -5.70 -11.35 3.21
C PRO A 59 -5.09 -10.40 4.24
N ASN A 60 -5.89 -9.97 5.21
CA ASN A 60 -5.43 -9.16 6.35
C ASN A 60 -4.66 -7.89 5.96
N ILE A 61 -5.00 -7.25 4.83
CA ILE A 61 -4.32 -6.03 4.35
C ILE A 61 -4.21 -4.93 5.43
N TYR A 62 -5.19 -4.84 6.32
CA TYR A 62 -5.13 -3.95 7.49
C TYR A 62 -3.92 -4.22 8.39
N LEU A 63 -3.68 -5.49 8.74
CA LEU A 63 -2.54 -5.86 9.56
C LEU A 63 -1.22 -5.64 8.82
N GLU A 64 -1.19 -5.88 7.50
CA GLU A 64 -0.01 -5.60 6.67
C GLU A 64 0.36 -4.12 6.70
N VAL A 65 -0.61 -3.23 6.49
CA VAL A 65 -0.40 -1.78 6.54
C VAL A 65 0.02 -1.31 7.93
N GLN A 66 -0.61 -1.82 8.98
CA GLN A 66 -0.21 -1.52 10.37
C GLN A 66 1.21 -2.01 10.68
N PHE A 67 1.56 -3.21 10.22
CA PHE A 67 2.90 -3.77 10.38
C PHE A 67 3.96 -2.86 9.76
N MET A 68 3.75 -2.39 8.52
CA MET A 68 4.63 -1.42 7.88
C MET A 68 4.69 -0.09 8.65
N ALA A 69 3.55 0.45 9.09
CA ALA A 69 3.51 1.75 9.75
C ALA A 69 4.24 1.75 11.12
N ILE A 70 4.10 0.66 11.88
CA ILE A 70 4.64 0.52 13.24
C ILE A 70 6.10 0.08 13.21
N TYR A 71 6.45 -0.92 12.41
CA TYR A 71 7.74 -1.61 12.48
C TYR A 71 8.77 -1.13 11.44
N ARG A 72 8.44 -0.14 10.58
CA ARG A 72 9.43 0.42 9.65
C ARG A 72 10.57 1.14 10.37
N ARG A 73 11.78 1.00 9.83
CA ARG A 73 12.93 1.80 10.24
C ARG A 73 12.72 3.25 9.79
N ARG A 74 12.44 4.14 10.75
CA ARG A 74 12.44 5.59 10.50
C ARG A 74 13.88 6.03 10.30
N GLY A 75 14.17 6.72 9.21
CA GLY A 75 15.48 7.35 9.00
C GLY A 75 15.74 8.43 10.04
N VAL A 76 16.30 8.05 11.20
CA VAL A 76 16.66 9.00 12.26
C VAL A 76 18.06 8.78 12.81
N GLU A 77 18.75 7.69 12.48
CA GLU A 77 20.09 7.47 13.01
C GLU A 77 21.13 7.89 11.98
N LYS A 78 21.79 9.01 12.28
CA LYS A 78 23.11 9.30 11.72
C LYS A 78 23.97 8.06 11.94
N CYS A 79 24.73 7.69 10.92
CA CYS A 79 25.79 6.69 11.02
C CYS A 79 26.55 6.83 12.37
N LYS A 80 26.77 5.73 13.08
CA LYS A 80 27.54 5.76 14.34
C LYS A 80 28.94 6.35 14.10
N GLU A 81 29.52 7.01 15.10
CA GLU A 81 30.93 7.43 15.05
C GLU A 81 31.80 6.19 14.77
N GLY A 82 32.64 6.25 13.73
CA GLY A 82 33.42 5.11 13.21
C GLY A 82 32.92 4.51 11.89
N CYS A 83 31.81 5.01 11.36
CA CYS A 83 31.26 4.61 10.07
C CYS A 83 32.00 5.28 8.90
N THR A 84 32.47 4.50 7.91
CA THR A 84 33.35 4.99 6.82
C THR A 84 32.63 5.41 5.53
N HIS A 85 31.29 5.42 5.50
CA HIS A 85 30.52 5.80 4.30
C HIS A 85 30.58 7.32 4.09
N GLY A 86 31.59 7.77 3.34
CA GLY A 86 31.80 9.18 3.03
C GLY A 86 32.81 9.45 1.91
N LEU A 87 33.38 8.42 1.28
CA LEU A 87 34.27 8.51 0.13
C LEU A 87 33.96 7.27 -0.73
N ASN A 88 33.91 7.41 -2.05
CA ASN A 88 33.65 6.36 -3.05
C ASN A 88 34.55 5.13 -2.85
N ILE A 89 34.22 4.30 -1.87
CA ILE A 89 34.87 3.04 -1.53
C ILE A 89 33.72 2.07 -1.30
N ASP A 90 33.85 0.89 -1.89
CA ASP A 90 32.92 -0.20 -1.73
C ASP A 90 33.06 -0.73 -0.30
N VAL A 91 32.04 -0.48 0.54
CA VAL A 91 32.01 -0.92 1.94
C VAL A 91 30.70 -1.65 2.18
N ASP A 92 30.82 -2.87 2.68
CA ASP A 92 29.69 -3.67 3.17
C ASP A 92 29.23 -3.11 4.52
N CYS A 93 28.17 -2.29 4.52
CA CYS A 93 27.50 -1.84 5.74
C CYS A 93 26.03 -2.18 5.76
N GLU A 94 25.62 -2.75 6.88
CA GLU A 94 24.22 -3.00 7.28
C GLU A 94 23.35 -1.72 7.38
N CYS A 95 23.93 -0.54 7.21
CA CYS A 95 23.28 0.75 7.29
C CYS A 95 22.79 1.30 5.93
N LEU A 96 23.16 0.66 4.82
CA LEU A 96 22.74 1.01 3.46
C LEU A 96 21.86 -0.09 2.85
N PRO A 97 20.52 -0.02 2.97
CA PRO A 97 19.67 -0.28 1.84
C PRO A 97 19.61 1.02 1.03
N SER A 98 19.94 0.97 -0.26
CA SER A 98 19.73 2.08 -1.20
C SER A 98 18.30 2.62 -1.04
N LYS A 99 18.11 3.72 -0.31
CA LYS A 99 16.77 4.26 -0.08
C LYS A 99 16.30 4.92 -1.37
N THR A 100 15.48 4.21 -2.13
CA THR A 100 14.79 4.74 -3.32
C THR A 100 13.88 5.92 -2.96
N TYR A 101 13.37 5.96 -1.71
CA TYR A 101 12.40 6.95 -1.27
C TYR A 101 12.77 7.64 0.04
N CYS A 102 12.39 8.92 0.16
CA CYS A 102 12.60 9.70 1.38
C CYS A 102 11.52 9.45 2.44
N GLU A 103 11.78 9.76 3.71
CA GLU A 103 10.82 9.53 4.81
C GLU A 103 9.47 10.23 4.63
N ARG A 104 9.48 11.43 4.01
CA ARG A 104 8.24 12.17 3.70
C ARG A 104 7.39 11.43 2.70
N GLU A 105 8.02 10.88 1.66
CA GLU A 105 7.36 10.14 0.61
C GLU A 105 6.85 8.79 1.10
N ILE A 106 7.66 8.05 1.87
CA ILE A 106 7.23 6.83 2.56
C ILE A 106 6.01 7.14 3.46
N GLY A 107 6.07 8.23 4.22
CA GLY A 107 4.98 8.67 5.08
C GLY A 107 3.70 8.97 4.29
N TYR A 108 3.82 9.64 3.15
CA TYR A 108 2.70 9.93 2.26
C TYR A 108 2.03 8.65 1.73
N TYR A 109 2.78 7.75 1.09
CA TYR A 109 2.20 6.53 0.51
C TYR A 109 1.61 5.59 1.57
N LEU A 110 2.25 5.46 2.73
CA LEU A 110 1.68 4.67 3.84
C LEU A 110 0.42 5.30 4.40
N THR A 111 0.35 6.64 4.48
CA THR A 111 -0.88 7.34 4.90
C THR A 111 -2.00 7.12 3.88
N SER A 112 -1.72 7.16 2.58
CA SER A 112 -2.70 6.86 1.54
C SER A 112 -3.19 5.42 1.60
N ALA A 113 -2.28 4.45 1.80
CA ALA A 113 -2.66 3.04 1.97
C ALA A 113 -3.52 2.83 3.23
N GLN A 114 -3.16 3.47 4.35
CA GLN A 114 -3.94 3.43 5.59
C GLN A 114 -5.34 4.02 5.39
N ALA A 115 -5.44 5.19 4.74
CA ALA A 115 -6.71 5.83 4.43
C ALA A 115 -7.60 4.95 3.54
N ALA A 116 -7.02 4.30 2.52
CA ALA A 116 -7.73 3.39 1.65
C ALA A 116 -8.30 2.18 2.42
N VAL A 117 -7.49 1.55 3.29
CA VAL A 117 -7.94 0.43 4.11
C VAL A 117 -9.01 0.88 5.13
N ASP A 118 -8.86 2.04 5.75
CA ASP A 118 -9.85 2.57 6.69
C ASP A 118 -11.18 2.92 6.01
N PHE A 119 -11.14 3.42 4.77
CA PHE A 119 -12.32 3.60 3.95
C PHE A 119 -13.01 2.26 3.69
N ILE A 120 -12.29 1.26 3.18
CA ILE A 120 -12.84 -0.08 2.88
C ILE A 120 -13.52 -0.68 4.12
N ARG A 121 -12.89 -0.53 5.29
CA ARG A 121 -13.41 -1.08 6.56
C ARG A 121 -14.73 -0.45 7.01
N ARG A 122 -14.98 0.81 6.64
CA ARG A 122 -16.14 1.60 7.08
C ARG A 122 -17.12 1.88 5.94
N MET A 123 -16.86 1.30 4.78
CA MET A 123 -17.57 1.60 3.53
C MET A 123 -19.02 1.16 3.65
N GLU A 124 -19.93 2.11 3.41
CA GLU A 124 -21.37 1.89 3.40
C GLU A 124 -21.99 2.30 2.07
N PHE A 125 -23.28 2.01 1.91
CA PHE A 125 -24.03 2.26 0.66
C PHE A 125 -23.92 3.70 0.12
N TYR A 126 -23.90 4.70 1.01
CA TYR A 126 -23.83 6.12 0.63
C TYR A 126 -22.45 6.52 0.08
N ASP A 127 -21.37 5.86 0.51
CA ASP A 127 -20.02 6.10 -0.01
C ASP A 127 -19.88 5.60 -1.45
N LEU A 128 -20.62 4.54 -1.78
CA LEU A 128 -20.67 3.91 -3.09
C LEU A 128 -21.70 4.56 -4.04
N LYS A 129 -22.49 5.51 -3.55
CA LYS A 129 -23.57 6.18 -4.30
C LYS A 129 -24.61 5.20 -4.85
N ILE A 130 -24.91 4.16 -4.10
CA ILE A 130 -25.98 3.20 -4.41
C ILE A 130 -27.05 3.22 -3.32
N SER A 131 -28.20 2.59 -3.59
CA SER A 131 -29.27 2.48 -2.60
C SER A 131 -28.91 1.46 -1.51
N GLU A 132 -29.44 1.65 -0.29
CA GLU A 132 -29.32 0.68 0.81
C GLU A 132 -29.79 -0.72 0.40
N GLY A 133 -30.91 -0.79 -0.32
CA GLY A 133 -31.45 -2.06 -0.81
C GLY A 133 -30.56 -2.75 -1.84
N GLU A 134 -29.88 -2.00 -2.70
CA GLU A 134 -28.88 -2.55 -3.63
C GLU A 134 -27.62 -3.03 -2.91
N PHE A 135 -27.14 -2.26 -1.95
CA PHE A 135 -25.99 -2.64 -1.13
C PHE A 135 -26.27 -3.95 -0.37
N HIS A 136 -27.43 -4.05 0.29
CA HIS A 136 -27.81 -5.27 1.02
C HIS A 136 -27.90 -6.49 0.09
N ARG A 137 -28.52 -6.35 -1.10
CA ARG A 137 -28.57 -7.44 -2.09
C ARG A 137 -27.15 -7.88 -2.50
N ASN A 138 -26.30 -6.94 -2.89
CA ASN A 138 -24.93 -7.26 -3.31
C ASN A 138 -24.11 -7.93 -2.19
N MET A 139 -24.31 -7.52 -0.93
CA MET A 139 -23.66 -8.15 0.23
C MET A 139 -24.17 -9.58 0.47
N MET A 140 -25.47 -9.82 0.35
CA MET A 140 -26.05 -11.15 0.50
C MET A 140 -25.57 -12.10 -0.60
N ASP A 141 -25.58 -11.64 -1.85
CA ASP A 141 -25.06 -12.40 -3.01
C ASP A 141 -23.57 -12.75 -2.79
N ALA A 142 -22.76 -11.81 -2.30
CA ALA A 142 -21.35 -12.06 -2.01
C ALA A 142 -21.14 -13.07 -0.86
N ILE A 143 -21.98 -13.04 0.18
CA ILE A 143 -21.91 -14.00 1.29
C ILE A 143 -22.26 -15.42 0.81
N GLU A 144 -23.24 -15.57 -0.08
CA GLU A 144 -23.59 -16.86 -0.67
C GLU A 144 -22.42 -17.44 -1.47
N LEU A 145 -21.78 -16.62 -2.31
CA LEU A 145 -20.60 -17.03 -3.07
C LEU A 145 -19.42 -17.50 -2.20
N VAL A 146 -19.26 -16.95 -0.99
CA VAL A 146 -18.20 -17.37 -0.05
C VAL A 146 -18.53 -18.68 0.65
N LYS A 147 -19.81 -19.02 0.85
CA LYS A 147 -20.21 -20.30 1.46
C LYS A 147 -20.00 -21.50 0.55
N ASP A 148 -19.94 -21.27 -0.75
CA ASP A 148 -19.75 -22.30 -1.78
C ASP A 148 -18.28 -22.57 -2.12
N ILE A 149 -17.32 -21.90 -1.43
CA ILE A 149 -15.86 -22.08 -1.55
C ILE A 149 -15.33 -22.81 -0.32
#